data_AF-Q38UU6-F1
#
_entry.id   AF-Q38UU6-F1
#
_cell.length_a   1.000
_cell.length_b   1.000
_cell.length_c   1.000
_cell.angle_alpha   90.00
_cell.angle_beta   90.00
_cell.angle_gamma   90.00
#
_symmetry.space_group_name_H-M   'P 1'
#
loop_
_entity.id
_entity.type
_entity.pdbx_description
1 polymer ?
#
loop_
_entity_poly.entity_id
_entity_poly.type
_entity_poly.pdbx_seq_one_letter_code
_entity_poly.pdbx_strand_id
1 'polypeptide(L)'
;MGDGKAETTAVPGDEIMYRFDITLPTDSTSGKYTNDEALVNAAIQDITMNVPDDLELVSLDGYPDKQIQISYGSTTVRSTVSDTLASLKAIALKTPLDADKKVMVKYQVLVKDNAKTQDITNDANFYADNLTGDLTDKTVANYQHKTKANQSKLKIRNKKEVKLEQTLKNTTTEDTSTSTDPKYPDKDGYRVETTAGKGDVIDYRYKVTAAADNTGNITNMKVNTITMKKSDKLSFSDPDTGNDYPLVVKISKADGTNETTDANAKFSADHQTITLSQPLKPGYIATISYKMQVTASVDDNTLAADKVVTNDAKLTADELTETKTTSTGTENVLIAGNTMNFNQTILNLKKNIGEIIIRYVDLEDNDLSQPTYIATEVDEKGTSGTKLSTVNSARVAPKVIDGYTIHAVTESTDLTNANWSKAYKDDPVFTDKVRTITYGYYKRMLSVEAPSYWDFGTHNRTQTDSTYYLEDRKTPQAVKVTDHYGVDSWQLQVAQEKPFTDDRKRVLKDAELQFKNGAVIADVGNTTPNQAMSSVDSFNLKSSDTVKNLMTYTKVGLFQNDDPDKDQSNKNNPYSDDQGKGSWYYQFGDKKNADISIGLHVPETTKRDNTTYTTTLDWTLTVAP
;
A
#
# COMPACT_ATOMS: atom_id res chain seq x y z
N MET A 1 -49.35 41.47 8.60
CA MET A 1 -49.90 42.03 9.86
C MET A 1 -49.30 41.22 11.00
N GLY A 2 -48.30 41.77 11.70
CA GLY A 2 -47.72 41.13 12.88
C GLY A 2 -48.55 41.44 14.12
N ASP A 3 -48.70 40.43 14.96
CA ASP A 3 -49.12 40.49 16.35
C ASP A 3 -48.12 41.36 17.13
N GLY A 4 -48.35 42.67 17.20
CA GLY A 4 -47.43 43.62 17.87
C GLY A 4 -47.04 43.14 19.26
N LYS A 5 -45.86 42.51 19.36
CA LYS A 5 -45.30 41.92 20.58
C LYS A 5 -44.12 42.78 21.00
N ALA A 6 -43.99 42.98 22.31
CA ALA A 6 -42.82 43.65 22.88
C ALA A 6 -41.53 42.82 22.74
N GLU A 7 -41.65 41.51 22.48
CA GLU A 7 -40.53 40.61 22.30
C GLU A 7 -40.78 39.63 21.14
N THR A 8 -39.78 39.44 20.28
CA THR A 8 -39.82 38.46 19.19
C THR A 8 -38.45 37.80 18.96
N THR A 9 -38.44 36.66 18.28
CA THR A 9 -37.23 35.94 17.86
C THR A 9 -37.07 36.06 16.35
N ALA A 10 -35.83 36.17 15.87
CA ALA A 10 -35.49 36.23 14.46
C ALA A 10 -34.19 35.47 14.17
N VAL A 11 -33.98 35.16 12.90
CA VAL A 11 -32.75 34.60 12.36
C VAL A 11 -32.09 35.58 11.37
N PRO A 12 -30.80 35.45 11.07
CA PRO A 12 -30.17 36.21 9.98
C PRO A 12 -30.96 36.10 8.67
N GLY A 13 -31.17 37.23 8.00
CA GLY A 13 -32.01 37.36 6.80
C GLY A 13 -33.47 37.73 7.07
N ASP A 14 -33.96 37.65 8.32
CA ASP A 14 -35.32 38.10 8.64
C ASP A 14 -35.44 39.63 8.61
N GLU A 15 -36.59 40.12 8.16
CA GLU A 15 -36.96 41.52 8.25
C GLU A 15 -37.90 41.77 9.43
N ILE A 16 -37.54 42.75 10.27
CA ILE A 16 -38.22 43.09 11.52
C ILE A 16 -38.80 44.50 11.42
N MET A 17 -40.10 44.59 11.66
CA MET A 17 -40.83 45.86 11.68
C MET A 17 -40.95 46.38 13.11
N TYR A 18 -40.27 47.48 13.41
CA TYR A 18 -40.51 48.22 14.65
C TYR A 18 -41.72 49.14 14.48
N ARG A 19 -42.55 49.22 15.54
CA ARG A 19 -43.80 50.00 15.54
C ARG A 19 -43.95 50.73 16.87
N PHE A 20 -44.15 52.04 16.80
CA PHE A 20 -44.59 52.87 17.91
C PHE A 20 -46.03 53.31 17.68
N ASP A 21 -46.94 52.96 18.60
CA ASP A 21 -48.32 53.44 18.58
C ASP A 21 -48.49 54.49 19.68
N ILE A 22 -48.71 55.73 19.28
CA ILE A 22 -48.95 56.85 20.18
C ILE A 22 -50.46 57.06 20.29
N THR A 23 -50.97 56.86 21.50
CA THR A 23 -52.36 57.14 21.84
C THR A 23 -52.42 58.39 22.69
N LEU A 24 -53.02 59.45 22.16
CA LEU A 24 -53.30 60.64 22.95
C LEU A 24 -54.40 60.31 23.97
N PRO A 25 -54.30 60.84 25.22
CA PRO A 25 -55.24 60.50 26.27
C PRO A 25 -56.67 60.95 25.92
N THR A 26 -57.64 60.15 26.32
CA THR A 26 -59.07 60.39 26.10
C THR A 26 -59.82 60.31 27.41
N ASP A 27 -60.85 61.15 27.55
CA ASP A 27 -61.74 61.17 28.69
C ASP A 27 -62.56 59.88 28.67
N SER A 28 -62.53 59.15 29.78
CA SER A 28 -63.14 57.83 29.90
C SER A 28 -64.66 57.85 29.76
N THR A 29 -65.30 59.02 29.90
CA THR A 29 -66.76 59.18 29.86
C THR A 29 -67.25 59.65 28.50
N SER A 30 -66.55 60.58 27.85
CA SER A 30 -66.93 61.19 26.57
C SER A 30 -66.21 60.61 25.36
N GLY A 31 -65.12 59.86 25.56
CA GLY A 31 -64.27 59.32 24.49
C GLY A 31 -63.54 60.40 23.68
N LYS A 32 -63.65 61.68 24.08
CA LYS A 32 -62.95 62.79 23.46
C LYS A 32 -61.54 62.87 24.04
N TYR A 33 -60.60 63.31 23.22
CA TYR A 33 -59.23 63.52 23.66
C TYR A 33 -59.14 64.63 24.72
N THR A 34 -58.28 64.44 25.72
CA THR A 34 -58.19 65.28 26.93
C THR A 34 -57.06 66.29 26.90
N ASN A 35 -56.32 66.41 25.79
CA ASN A 35 -55.28 67.41 25.67
C ASN A 35 -55.92 68.80 25.56
N ASP A 36 -55.53 69.71 26.46
CA ASP A 36 -56.04 71.09 26.48
C ASP A 36 -55.56 71.90 25.25
N GLU A 37 -54.41 71.53 24.67
CA GLU A 37 -53.82 72.12 23.46
C GLU A 37 -53.20 71.07 22.54
N ALA A 38 -53.01 71.41 21.26
CA ALA A 38 -52.29 70.55 20.31
C ALA A 38 -50.80 70.43 20.68
N LEU A 39 -50.21 69.25 20.47
CA LEU A 39 -48.80 69.02 20.80
C LEU A 39 -47.89 69.60 19.71
N VAL A 40 -46.91 70.42 20.08
CA VAL A 40 -46.01 71.10 19.14
C VAL A 40 -44.63 70.45 19.09
N ASN A 41 -44.01 70.43 17.89
CA ASN A 41 -42.70 69.83 17.63
C ASN A 41 -42.61 68.36 18.06
N ALA A 42 -43.69 67.61 17.83
CA ALA A 42 -43.80 66.23 18.25
C ALA A 42 -42.85 65.30 17.47
N ALA A 43 -42.19 64.38 18.15
CA ALA A 43 -41.25 63.43 17.56
C ALA A 43 -41.12 62.14 18.40
N ILE A 44 -40.73 61.04 17.76
CA ILE A 44 -40.05 59.95 18.46
C ILE A 44 -38.58 60.33 18.54
N GLN A 45 -37.99 60.42 19.73
CA GLN A 45 -36.61 60.82 19.97
C GLN A 45 -35.83 59.78 20.77
N ASP A 46 -34.52 59.96 20.83
CA ASP A 46 -33.56 59.12 21.58
C ASP A 46 -33.64 57.64 21.18
N ILE A 47 -33.94 57.37 19.91
CA ILE A 47 -34.02 56.00 19.39
C ILE A 47 -32.64 55.37 19.53
N THR A 48 -32.53 54.32 20.34
CA THR A 48 -31.26 53.71 20.70
C THR A 48 -31.37 52.19 20.68
N MET A 49 -30.39 51.54 20.05
CA MET A 49 -30.22 50.09 20.09
C MET A 49 -28.86 49.73 20.69
N ASN A 50 -28.78 48.59 21.38
CA ASN A 50 -27.54 48.12 22.01
C ASN A 50 -26.51 47.56 21.01
N VAL A 51 -26.95 47.00 19.88
CA VAL A 51 -26.08 46.44 18.81
C VAL A 51 -26.63 46.76 17.41
N PRO A 52 -26.71 48.06 17.04
CA PRO A 52 -27.31 48.48 15.77
C PRO A 52 -26.56 47.98 14.53
N ASP A 53 -25.27 47.65 14.65
CA ASP A 53 -24.43 47.21 13.53
C ASP A 53 -24.82 45.83 12.98
N ASP A 54 -25.53 45.01 13.76
CA ASP A 54 -26.04 43.69 13.34
C ASP A 54 -27.38 43.78 12.58
N LEU A 55 -27.93 44.98 12.47
CA LEU A 55 -29.16 45.28 11.75
C LEU A 55 -28.86 46.27 10.61
N GLU A 56 -29.65 46.17 9.55
CA GLU A 56 -29.61 47.11 8.43
C GLU A 56 -30.99 47.75 8.28
N LEU A 57 -31.06 49.07 8.18
CA LEU A 57 -32.33 49.74 7.95
C LEU A 57 -32.73 49.60 6.48
N VAL A 58 -33.84 48.92 6.21
CA VAL A 58 -34.28 48.58 4.84
C VAL A 58 -35.57 49.28 4.45
N SER A 59 -35.86 49.27 3.15
CA SER A 59 -37.10 49.84 2.61
C SER A 59 -38.32 49.07 3.12
N LEU A 60 -39.43 49.78 3.27
CA LEU A 60 -40.71 49.22 3.63
C LEU A 60 -41.27 48.37 2.49
N ASP A 61 -41.93 47.27 2.84
CA ASP A 61 -42.60 46.38 1.87
C ASP A 61 -43.47 47.17 0.87
N GLY A 62 -43.16 47.02 -0.43
CA GLY A 62 -43.88 47.67 -1.52
C GLY A 62 -43.55 49.14 -1.75
N TYR A 63 -42.57 49.71 -1.03
CA TYR A 63 -42.13 51.10 -1.17
C TYR A 63 -40.60 51.19 -1.28
N PRO A 64 -40.04 51.00 -2.49
CA PRO A 64 -38.60 51.18 -2.69
C PRO A 64 -38.23 52.61 -2.31
N ASP A 65 -37.17 52.76 -1.52
CA ASP A 65 -36.67 54.04 -1.03
C ASP A 65 -37.59 54.73 0.01
N LYS A 66 -38.37 53.99 0.80
CA LYS A 66 -39.05 54.54 1.98
C LYS A 66 -38.81 53.63 3.17
N GLN A 67 -38.14 54.12 4.21
CA GLN A 67 -37.77 53.32 5.39
C GLN A 67 -38.68 53.59 6.58
N ILE A 68 -39.38 54.73 6.61
CA ILE A 68 -40.29 55.12 7.68
C ILE A 68 -41.69 55.33 7.13
N GLN A 69 -42.68 54.80 7.84
CA GLN A 69 -44.09 55.09 7.64
C GLN A 69 -44.65 55.74 8.90
N ILE A 70 -45.34 56.86 8.73
CA ILE A 70 -46.08 57.54 9.79
C ILE A 70 -47.54 57.64 9.39
N SER A 71 -48.44 57.13 10.21
CA SER A 71 -49.89 57.19 9.98
C SER A 71 -50.54 58.09 11.03
N TYR A 72 -51.34 59.06 10.58
CA TYR A 72 -52.13 60.00 11.36
C TYR A 72 -53.63 59.72 11.11
N GLY A 73 -54.27 58.94 11.97
CA GLY A 73 -55.64 58.47 11.70
C GLY A 73 -55.72 57.73 10.36
N SER A 74 -56.47 58.28 9.39
CA SER A 74 -56.61 57.72 8.04
C SER A 74 -55.53 58.18 7.04
N THR A 75 -54.71 59.19 7.39
CA THR A 75 -53.64 59.70 6.53
C THR A 75 -52.33 58.94 6.79
N THR A 76 -51.57 58.62 5.75
CA THR A 76 -50.23 57.99 5.89
C THR A 76 -49.19 58.76 5.08
N VAL A 77 -48.05 59.04 5.71
CA VAL A 77 -46.86 59.66 5.12
C VAL A 77 -45.72 58.66 5.16
N ARG A 78 -44.90 58.62 4.12
CA ARG A 78 -43.71 57.76 4.05
C ARG A 78 -42.49 58.58 3.72
N SER A 79 -41.38 58.32 4.40
CA SER A 79 -40.13 59.05 4.25
C SER A 79 -38.93 58.12 4.19
N THR A 80 -37.87 58.60 3.56
CA THR A 80 -36.51 58.07 3.71
C THR A 80 -35.90 58.58 5.01
N VAL A 81 -34.92 57.86 5.54
CA VAL A 81 -33.89 58.50 6.39
C VAL A 81 -32.63 58.71 5.57
N SER A 82 -31.86 59.74 5.87
CA SER A 82 -30.57 60.01 5.21
C SER A 82 -29.42 59.16 5.76
N ASP A 83 -29.66 58.48 6.88
CA ASP A 83 -28.64 58.02 7.82
C ASP A 83 -28.83 56.52 8.13
N THR A 84 -27.85 55.92 8.81
CA THR A 84 -27.91 54.53 9.29
C THR A 84 -28.75 54.38 10.56
N LEU A 85 -29.11 53.14 10.92
CA LEU A 85 -29.81 52.83 12.16
C LEU A 85 -29.06 53.32 13.41
N ALA A 86 -27.73 53.20 13.43
CA ALA A 86 -26.89 53.67 14.53
C ALA A 86 -26.93 55.20 14.73
N SER A 87 -27.26 55.93 13.67
CA SER A 87 -27.38 57.40 13.64
C SER A 87 -28.82 57.90 13.69
N LEU A 88 -29.82 57.03 13.69
CA LEU A 88 -31.24 57.41 13.76
C LEU A 88 -31.57 57.94 15.16
N LYS A 89 -31.55 59.26 15.34
CA LYS A 89 -31.79 59.90 16.64
C LYS A 89 -33.23 60.30 16.89
N ALA A 90 -33.96 60.64 15.83
CA ALA A 90 -35.32 61.11 15.93
C ALA A 90 -36.12 60.89 14.64
N ILE A 91 -37.45 60.75 14.79
CA ILE A 91 -38.43 60.71 13.71
C ILE A 91 -39.44 61.82 14.00
N ALA A 92 -39.35 62.92 13.26
CA ALA A 92 -40.25 64.06 13.41
C ALA A 92 -41.66 63.72 12.94
N LEU A 93 -42.66 64.20 13.68
CA LEU A 93 -44.07 64.07 13.34
C LEU A 93 -44.61 65.40 12.80
N LYS A 94 -45.75 65.34 12.11
CA LYS A 94 -46.52 66.50 11.71
C LYS A 94 -46.86 67.35 12.95
N THR A 95 -46.55 68.63 12.85
CA THR A 95 -46.75 69.62 13.91
C THR A 95 -47.70 70.72 13.40
N PRO A 96 -48.64 71.22 14.24
CA PRO A 96 -49.02 70.66 15.54
C PRO A 96 -49.72 69.29 15.39
N LEU A 97 -49.58 68.44 16.40
CA LEU A 97 -50.26 67.16 16.51
C LEU A 97 -51.55 67.36 17.32
N ASP A 98 -52.67 67.40 16.60
CA ASP A 98 -53.99 67.68 17.16
C ASP A 98 -54.58 66.47 17.88
N ALA A 99 -55.51 66.77 18.80
CA ALA A 99 -56.13 65.79 19.67
C ALA A 99 -56.83 64.65 18.88
N ASP A 100 -57.41 64.93 17.69
CA ASP A 100 -58.10 63.92 16.88
C ASP A 100 -57.18 62.87 16.20
N LYS A 101 -55.85 62.99 16.34
CA LYS A 101 -54.87 62.11 15.67
C LYS A 101 -54.39 60.99 16.58
N LYS A 102 -54.63 59.74 16.15
CA LYS A 102 -53.81 58.59 16.56
C LYS A 102 -52.60 58.51 15.66
N VAL A 103 -51.40 58.39 16.24
CA VAL A 103 -50.16 58.32 15.46
C VAL A 103 -49.57 56.93 15.56
N MET A 104 -49.18 56.38 14.42
CA MET A 104 -48.37 55.18 14.34
C MET A 104 -47.10 55.49 13.55
N VAL A 105 -45.95 55.09 14.09
CA VAL A 105 -44.65 55.20 13.42
C VAL A 105 -44.11 53.79 13.21
N LYS A 106 -43.63 53.49 12.01
CA LYS A 106 -43.01 52.21 11.66
C LYS A 106 -41.71 52.40 10.91
N TYR A 107 -40.75 51.52 11.16
CA TYR A 107 -39.58 51.34 10.32
C TYR A 107 -39.16 49.86 10.28
N GLN A 108 -38.53 49.46 9.19
CA GLN A 108 -38.16 48.07 8.91
C GLN A 108 -36.65 47.91 8.92
N VAL A 109 -36.17 46.84 9.55
CA VAL A 109 -34.75 46.47 9.55
C VAL A 109 -34.59 45.04 9.04
N LEU A 110 -33.47 44.75 8.41
CA LEU A 110 -33.01 43.41 8.07
C LEU A 110 -31.98 42.96 9.12
N VAL A 111 -32.11 41.73 9.61
CA VAL A 111 -31.06 41.08 10.41
C VAL A 111 -29.95 40.65 9.46
N LYS A 112 -28.74 41.21 9.61
CA LYS A 112 -27.63 40.91 8.69
C LYS A 112 -27.21 39.44 8.79
N ASP A 113 -26.71 38.88 7.68
CA ASP A 113 -26.26 37.48 7.58
C ASP A 113 -25.19 37.08 8.61
N ASN A 114 -24.39 38.05 9.09
CA ASN A 114 -23.32 37.84 10.06
C ASN A 114 -23.71 38.22 11.50
N ALA A 115 -24.97 38.58 11.75
CA ALA A 115 -25.45 38.91 13.08
C ALA A 115 -25.28 37.71 14.03
N LYS A 116 -24.75 37.98 15.22
CA LYS A 116 -24.48 36.94 16.22
C LYS A 116 -25.73 36.54 16.99
N THR A 117 -25.69 35.37 17.63
CA THR A 117 -26.74 34.99 18.59
C THR A 117 -26.70 35.92 19.80
N GLN A 118 -27.73 36.76 19.95
CA GLN A 118 -27.80 37.77 21.01
C GLN A 118 -29.21 38.35 21.18
N ASP A 119 -29.38 39.21 22.18
CA ASP A 119 -30.61 39.94 22.42
C ASP A 119 -30.39 41.43 22.12
N ILE A 120 -31.18 41.96 21.19
CA ILE A 120 -31.20 43.37 20.83
C ILE A 120 -32.35 44.07 21.56
N THR A 121 -32.10 45.23 22.14
CA THR A 121 -33.14 46.12 22.66
C THR A 121 -33.26 47.36 21.77
N ASN A 122 -34.47 47.88 21.68
CA ASN A 122 -34.75 49.16 21.02
C ASN A 122 -35.61 50.01 21.94
N ASP A 123 -35.02 51.12 22.37
CA ASP A 123 -35.57 52.11 23.30
C ASP A 123 -35.82 53.42 22.55
N ALA A 124 -36.88 54.13 22.93
CA ALA A 124 -37.18 55.47 22.42
C ALA A 124 -38.04 56.25 23.41
N ASN A 125 -38.14 57.56 23.19
CA ASN A 125 -39.01 58.47 23.93
C ASN A 125 -39.95 59.21 22.96
N PHE A 126 -41.20 59.39 23.34
CA PHE A 126 -42.07 60.36 22.68
C PHE A 126 -41.81 61.75 23.27
N TYR A 127 -41.64 62.74 22.41
CA TYR A 127 -41.35 64.13 22.77
C TYR A 127 -42.33 65.09 22.11
N ALA A 128 -42.73 66.15 22.81
CA ALA A 128 -43.28 67.38 22.23
C ALA A 128 -42.99 68.56 23.16
N ASP A 129 -42.73 69.76 22.64
CA ASP A 129 -42.23 70.90 23.45
C ASP A 129 -43.17 71.28 24.60
N ASN A 130 -44.48 71.13 24.41
CA ASN A 130 -45.51 71.43 25.40
C ASN A 130 -46.09 70.18 26.08
N LEU A 131 -45.45 69.02 25.92
CA LEU A 131 -45.83 67.81 26.65
C LEU A 131 -45.43 67.95 28.12
N THR A 132 -46.35 67.60 29.03
CA THR A 132 -45.96 67.27 30.42
C THR A 132 -45.60 65.79 30.45
N GLY A 133 -44.31 65.49 30.33
CA GLY A 133 -43.78 64.13 30.30
C GLY A 133 -43.68 63.48 31.68
N ASP A 134 -43.47 62.17 31.68
CA ASP A 134 -43.33 61.33 32.88
C ASP A 134 -41.93 60.70 33.03
N LEU A 135 -40.99 61.02 32.12
CA LEU A 135 -39.62 60.54 32.23
C LEU A 135 -38.92 61.14 33.45
N THR A 136 -38.24 60.31 34.24
CA THR A 136 -37.53 60.75 35.47
C THR A 136 -36.02 60.86 35.30
N ASP A 137 -35.48 60.39 34.18
CA ASP A 137 -34.04 60.41 33.90
C ASP A 137 -33.57 61.82 33.50
N LYS A 138 -32.93 62.51 34.45
CA LYS A 138 -32.44 63.89 34.28
C LYS A 138 -31.24 64.01 33.34
N THR A 139 -30.64 62.89 32.91
CA THR A 139 -29.53 62.91 31.96
C THR A 139 -30.00 63.08 30.52
N VAL A 140 -31.27 62.77 30.24
CA VAL A 140 -31.89 62.94 28.92
C VAL A 140 -32.29 64.41 28.73
N ALA A 141 -31.87 64.99 27.59
CA ALA A 141 -32.26 66.36 27.24
C ALA A 141 -33.78 66.48 27.14
N ASN A 142 -34.33 67.54 27.72
CA ASN A 142 -35.77 67.83 27.78
C ASN A 142 -36.60 66.70 28.41
N TYR A 143 -36.07 65.96 29.40
CA TYR A 143 -36.77 64.84 30.03
C TYR A 143 -38.18 65.18 30.54
N GLN A 144 -38.41 66.41 31.01
CA GLN A 144 -39.72 66.89 31.47
C GLN A 144 -40.80 66.93 30.38
N HIS A 145 -40.39 66.88 29.12
CA HIS A 145 -41.24 66.92 27.93
C HIS A 145 -41.24 65.59 27.17
N LYS A 146 -40.82 64.51 27.85
CA LYS A 146 -40.69 63.18 27.26
C LYS A 146 -41.50 62.15 28.03
N THR A 147 -42.10 61.24 27.28
CA THR A 147 -42.68 60.00 27.80
C THR A 147 -41.99 58.80 27.21
N LYS A 148 -41.62 57.85 28.07
CA LYS A 148 -40.84 56.67 27.65
C LYS A 148 -41.72 55.73 26.84
N ALA A 149 -41.26 55.30 25.66
CA ALA A 149 -41.91 54.20 24.95
C ALA A 149 -41.61 52.86 25.64
N ASN A 150 -42.44 51.84 25.41
CA ASN A 150 -42.10 50.49 25.83
C ASN A 150 -40.84 50.01 25.10
N GLN A 151 -39.90 49.42 25.84
CA GLN A 151 -38.73 48.79 25.23
C GLN A 151 -39.18 47.57 24.42
N SER A 152 -38.66 47.45 23.20
CA SER A 152 -38.83 46.25 22.39
C SER A 152 -37.57 45.39 22.42
N LYS A 153 -37.74 44.07 22.38
CA LYS A 153 -36.65 43.09 22.45
C LYS A 153 -36.68 42.13 21.26
N LEU A 154 -35.58 42.06 20.53
CA LEU A 154 -35.38 41.14 19.41
C LEU A 154 -34.33 40.10 19.79
N LYS A 155 -34.72 38.83 19.82
CA LYS A 155 -33.84 37.70 20.09
C LYS A 155 -33.30 37.14 18.77
N ILE A 156 -32.06 37.46 18.42
CA ILE A 156 -31.39 36.82 17.27
C ILE A 156 -30.90 35.44 17.71
N ARG A 157 -31.30 34.39 16.99
CA ARG A 157 -30.91 33.01 17.27
C ARG A 157 -30.39 32.36 15.99
N ASN A 158 -29.12 31.94 16.00
CA ASN A 158 -28.50 31.30 14.83
C ASN A 158 -28.65 29.78 14.91
N LYS A 159 -28.70 29.14 13.74
CA LYS A 159 -28.52 27.70 13.58
C LYS A 159 -27.35 27.44 12.63
N LYS A 160 -26.28 26.83 13.17
CA LYS A 160 -25.04 26.45 12.47
C LYS A 160 -24.62 25.05 12.92
N GLU A 161 -25.44 24.07 12.57
CA GLU A 161 -25.26 22.66 12.90
C GLU A 161 -24.50 21.93 11.78
N VAL A 162 -23.58 21.03 12.15
CA VAL A 162 -22.88 20.18 11.18
C VAL A 162 -22.77 18.74 11.68
N LYS A 163 -22.71 17.79 10.75
CA LYS A 163 -22.36 16.38 11.02
C LYS A 163 -20.91 16.14 10.61
N LEU A 164 -20.17 15.44 11.47
CA LEU A 164 -18.75 15.13 11.28
C LEU A 164 -18.55 13.63 11.05
N GLU A 165 -17.63 13.32 10.15
CA GLU A 165 -17.20 11.94 9.87
C GLU A 165 -15.72 11.96 9.48
N GLN A 166 -14.95 11.01 9.98
CA GLN A 166 -13.56 10.79 9.64
C GLN A 166 -13.37 9.33 9.23
N THR A 167 -12.70 9.12 8.11
CA THR A 167 -12.50 7.81 7.51
C THR A 167 -11.10 7.73 6.89
N LEU A 168 -10.65 6.52 6.57
CA LEU A 168 -9.39 6.26 5.90
C LEU A 168 -9.50 5.12 4.89
N LYS A 169 -8.58 5.10 3.93
CA LYS A 169 -8.49 4.10 2.86
C LYS A 169 -7.04 3.74 2.56
N ASN A 170 -6.72 2.46 2.50
CA ASN A 170 -5.47 2.01 1.87
C ASN A 170 -5.64 2.07 0.35
N THR A 171 -4.85 2.90 -0.33
CA THR A 171 -4.96 3.12 -1.78
C THR A 171 -4.05 2.21 -2.59
N THR A 172 -3.14 1.49 -1.94
CA THR A 172 -2.17 0.61 -2.60
C THR A 172 -2.66 -0.83 -2.64
N THR A 173 -3.20 -1.32 -1.51
CA THR A 173 -3.81 -2.64 -1.44
C THR A 173 -5.32 -2.49 -1.50
N GLU A 174 -5.93 -3.00 -2.58
CA GLU A 174 -7.39 -3.02 -2.71
C GLU A 174 -7.99 -3.98 -1.68
N ASP A 175 -8.97 -3.49 -0.92
CA ASP A 175 -9.74 -4.29 0.03
C ASP A 175 -11.11 -4.57 -0.59
N THR A 176 -11.34 -5.83 -0.98
CA THR A 176 -12.55 -6.28 -1.69
C THR A 176 -13.68 -6.71 -0.76
N SER A 177 -13.56 -6.47 0.55
CA SER A 177 -14.61 -6.81 1.51
C SER A 177 -15.86 -5.93 1.32
N THR A 178 -17.03 -6.56 1.21
CA THR A 178 -18.33 -5.90 1.04
C THR A 178 -19.25 -6.18 2.24
N SER A 179 -19.78 -5.14 2.87
CA SER A 179 -20.85 -5.24 3.89
C SER A 179 -21.45 -3.87 4.19
N THR A 180 -22.61 -3.86 4.84
CA THR A 180 -23.45 -2.69 5.13
C THR A 180 -23.26 -2.12 6.54
N ASP A 181 -22.28 -2.59 7.32
CA ASP A 181 -21.96 -2.06 8.66
C ASP A 181 -21.08 -0.79 8.52
N PRO A 182 -21.25 0.26 9.34
CA PRO A 182 -20.41 1.48 9.30
C PRO A 182 -18.90 1.25 9.53
N LYS A 183 -18.47 0.04 9.91
CA LYS A 183 -17.06 -0.41 9.85
C LYS A 183 -16.59 -0.81 8.43
N TYR A 184 -17.50 -0.87 7.46
CA TYR A 184 -17.25 -1.28 6.09
C TYR A 184 -17.16 -0.07 5.15
N PRO A 185 -16.47 -0.24 4.00
CA PRO A 185 -16.19 0.86 3.09
C PRO A 185 -17.46 1.54 2.60
N ASP A 186 -17.44 2.87 2.59
CA ASP A 186 -18.39 3.64 1.79
C ASP A 186 -18.21 3.35 0.29
N LYS A 187 -19.07 3.93 -0.55
CA LYS A 187 -19.02 3.74 -2.02
C LYS A 187 -17.66 4.06 -2.66
N ASP A 188 -16.80 4.82 -1.98
CA ASP A 188 -15.49 5.25 -2.47
C ASP A 188 -14.34 4.45 -1.82
N GLY A 189 -14.65 3.45 -0.97
CA GLY A 189 -13.70 2.54 -0.34
C GLY A 189 -13.16 2.99 1.03
N TYR A 190 -13.73 4.04 1.63
CA TYR A 190 -13.27 4.61 2.90
C TYR A 190 -14.03 4.04 4.10
N ARG A 191 -13.33 3.85 5.23
CA ARG A 191 -13.88 3.24 6.45
C ARG A 191 -13.27 3.82 7.72
N VAL A 192 -13.66 3.36 8.90
CA VAL A 192 -13.08 3.83 10.17
C VAL A 192 -11.84 3.03 10.60
N GLU A 193 -11.63 1.83 10.06
CA GLU A 193 -10.51 0.95 10.42
C GLU A 193 -9.95 0.20 9.19
N THR A 194 -8.65 0.33 8.89
CA THR A 194 -7.98 -0.37 7.76
C THR A 194 -6.71 -1.10 8.19
N THR A 195 -6.19 -1.98 7.32
CA THR A 195 -4.85 -2.57 7.47
C THR A 195 -3.90 -2.06 6.41
N ALA A 196 -2.60 -1.98 6.73
CA ALA A 196 -1.58 -1.64 5.74
C ALA A 196 -0.18 -2.14 6.11
N GLY A 197 0.59 -2.50 5.09
CA GLY A 197 1.99 -2.87 5.21
C GLY A 197 2.93 -1.70 4.90
N LYS A 198 4.23 -1.89 5.13
CA LYS A 198 5.25 -0.91 4.74
C LYS A 198 5.19 -0.64 3.23
N GLY A 199 5.18 0.62 2.86
CA GLY A 199 5.09 1.10 1.47
C GLY A 199 3.67 1.41 1.02
N ASP A 200 2.64 0.93 1.71
CA ASP A 200 1.25 1.26 1.40
C ASP A 200 0.98 2.75 1.65
N VAL A 201 0.14 3.35 0.81
CA VAL A 201 -0.31 4.74 0.91
C VAL A 201 -1.74 4.77 1.47
N ILE A 202 -1.93 5.59 2.50
CA ILE A 202 -3.18 5.73 3.24
C ILE A 202 -3.76 7.11 3.01
N ASP A 203 -4.99 7.17 2.52
CA ASP A 203 -5.77 8.39 2.32
C ASP A 203 -6.69 8.58 3.53
N TYR A 204 -6.47 9.65 4.28
CA TYR A 204 -7.30 10.07 5.41
C TYR A 204 -8.27 11.14 4.95
N ARG A 205 -9.54 11.00 5.34
CA ARG A 205 -10.63 11.87 4.89
C ARG A 205 -11.49 12.35 6.04
N TYR A 206 -11.58 13.67 6.21
CA TYR A 206 -12.58 14.32 7.05
C TYR A 206 -13.75 14.80 6.18
N LYS A 207 -14.96 14.67 6.70
CA LYS A 207 -16.19 15.11 6.06
C LYS A 207 -16.99 15.97 7.04
N VAL A 208 -17.29 17.20 6.63
CA VAL A 208 -18.12 18.15 7.39
C VAL A 208 -19.37 18.42 6.56
N THR A 209 -20.54 18.04 7.08
CA THR A 209 -21.82 18.23 6.39
C THR A 209 -22.64 19.28 7.12
N ALA A 210 -22.90 20.42 6.48
CA ALA A 210 -23.77 21.45 7.06
C ALA A 210 -25.25 21.05 6.94
N ALA A 211 -26.02 21.25 8.00
CA ALA A 211 -27.46 21.04 7.96
C ALA A 211 -28.11 21.98 6.91
N ALA A 212 -29.11 21.47 6.21
CA ALA A 212 -29.78 22.21 5.13
C ALA A 212 -30.62 23.39 5.64
N ASP A 213 -31.03 23.35 6.90
CA ASP A 213 -31.83 24.36 7.58
C ASP A 213 -31.00 25.31 8.46
N ASN A 214 -29.67 25.31 8.28
CA ASN A 214 -28.82 26.33 8.90
C ASN A 214 -29.22 27.74 8.42
N THR A 215 -29.22 28.69 9.35
CA THR A 215 -29.64 30.09 9.09
C THR A 215 -28.51 30.93 8.48
N GLY A 216 -27.34 30.34 8.25
CA GLY A 216 -26.18 31.02 7.66
C GLY A 216 -25.05 30.04 7.37
N ASN A 217 -23.98 30.56 6.76
CA ASN A 217 -22.81 29.75 6.40
C ASN A 217 -21.97 29.40 7.65
N ILE A 218 -21.29 28.25 7.60
CA ILE A 218 -20.25 27.88 8.56
C ILE A 218 -18.94 28.54 8.12
N THR A 219 -18.37 29.41 8.95
CA THR A 219 -17.18 30.22 8.66
C THR A 219 -16.00 29.84 9.56
N ASN A 220 -14.79 30.24 9.15
CA ASN A 220 -13.54 30.01 9.90
C ASN A 220 -13.30 28.54 10.29
N MET A 221 -13.69 27.62 9.40
CA MET A 221 -13.55 26.19 9.63
C MET A 221 -12.08 25.77 9.70
N LYS A 222 -11.76 24.99 10.73
CA LYS A 222 -10.47 24.32 10.86
C LYS A 222 -10.68 22.90 11.35
N VAL A 223 -10.02 21.94 10.70
CA VAL A 223 -9.76 20.63 11.32
C VAL A 223 -8.54 20.82 12.19
N ASN A 224 -8.72 20.87 13.50
CA ASN A 224 -7.73 21.24 14.48
C ASN A 224 -7.41 20.05 15.41
N THR A 225 -6.26 20.11 16.07
CA THR A 225 -5.80 19.07 17.02
C THR A 225 -5.73 17.69 16.35
N ILE A 226 -5.31 17.64 15.09
CA ILE A 226 -5.06 16.37 14.38
C ILE A 226 -3.93 15.66 15.12
N THR A 227 -4.28 14.57 15.81
CA THR A 227 -3.38 13.84 16.68
C THR A 227 -3.24 12.42 16.16
N MET A 228 -2.16 12.17 15.43
CA MET A 228 -1.78 10.82 15.04
C MET A 228 -0.89 10.17 16.10
N LYS A 229 -1.42 9.16 16.78
CA LYS A 229 -0.59 8.31 17.65
C LYS A 229 0.28 7.42 16.78
N LYS A 230 1.58 7.35 17.09
CA LYS A 230 2.59 6.60 16.31
C LYS A 230 2.80 7.18 14.91
N SER A 231 2.76 8.51 14.78
CA SER A 231 3.04 9.21 13.53
C SER A 231 4.44 8.92 12.97
N ASP A 232 5.39 8.48 13.80
CA ASP A 232 6.73 8.03 13.38
C ASP A 232 6.72 6.80 12.45
N LYS A 233 5.57 6.12 12.33
CA LYS A 233 5.35 4.97 11.44
C LYS A 233 4.83 5.35 10.07
N LEU A 234 4.54 6.63 9.85
CA LEU A 234 3.98 7.18 8.62
C LEU A 234 4.83 8.36 8.12
N SER A 235 4.73 8.68 6.83
CA SER A 235 5.35 9.84 6.19
C SER A 235 4.33 10.61 5.38
N PHE A 236 4.35 11.95 5.48
CA PHE A 236 3.61 12.82 4.56
C PHE A 236 4.27 12.92 3.19
N SER A 237 5.56 12.60 3.10
CA SER A 237 6.35 12.72 1.88
C SER A 237 6.27 11.46 1.04
N ASP A 238 6.07 11.67 -0.26
CA ASP A 238 6.16 10.65 -1.30
C ASP A 238 7.64 10.32 -1.57
N PRO A 239 8.07 9.05 -1.42
CA PRO A 239 9.47 8.66 -1.57
C PRO A 239 9.98 8.79 -3.01
N ASP A 240 9.08 8.74 -4.01
CA ASP A 240 9.46 8.79 -5.42
C ASP A 240 9.74 10.23 -5.86
N THR A 241 9.02 11.21 -5.30
CA THR A 241 9.17 12.63 -5.66
C THR A 241 9.93 13.46 -4.63
N GLY A 242 10.02 12.98 -3.39
CA GLY A 242 10.57 13.71 -2.25
C GLY A 242 9.69 14.86 -1.73
N ASN A 243 8.49 15.06 -2.28
CA ASN A 243 7.55 16.10 -1.87
C ASN A 243 6.40 15.53 -1.03
N ASP A 244 5.76 16.37 -0.23
CA ASP A 244 4.56 15.98 0.53
C ASP A 244 3.37 15.71 -0.39
N TYR A 245 2.56 14.70 -0.03
CA TYR A 245 1.32 14.43 -0.71
C TYR A 245 0.38 15.65 -0.64
N PRO A 246 -0.30 16.01 -1.73
CA PRO A 246 -1.13 17.19 -1.76
C PRO A 246 -2.37 17.05 -0.87
N LEU A 247 -2.69 18.11 -0.14
CA LEU A 247 -4.00 18.29 0.51
C LEU A 247 -5.06 18.58 -0.55
N VAL A 248 -6.18 17.87 -0.50
CA VAL A 248 -7.31 18.08 -1.41
C VAL A 248 -8.56 18.41 -0.59
N VAL A 249 -9.16 19.57 -0.83
CA VAL A 249 -10.42 19.98 -0.19
C VAL A 249 -11.48 20.25 -1.25
N LYS A 250 -12.55 19.45 -1.24
CA LYS A 250 -13.69 19.55 -2.15
C LYS A 250 -14.93 20.00 -1.39
N ILE A 251 -15.66 20.96 -1.95
CA ILE A 251 -16.93 21.46 -1.42
C ILE A 251 -18.02 21.22 -2.45
N SER A 252 -19.07 20.50 -2.08
CA SER A 252 -20.19 20.15 -2.96
C SER A 252 -21.52 20.12 -2.21
N LYS A 253 -22.65 20.01 -2.92
CA LYS A 253 -23.94 19.68 -2.31
C LYS A 253 -23.96 18.23 -1.85
N ALA A 254 -24.90 17.88 -0.97
CA ALA A 254 -25.04 16.52 -0.47
C ALA A 254 -25.30 15.45 -1.56
N ASP A 255 -25.87 15.84 -2.70
CA ASP A 255 -26.08 14.98 -3.88
C ASP A 255 -24.86 14.88 -4.81
N GLY A 256 -23.75 15.55 -4.47
CA GLY A 256 -22.51 15.60 -5.26
C GLY A 256 -22.49 16.65 -6.36
N THR A 257 -23.56 17.44 -6.53
CA THR A 257 -23.58 18.53 -7.52
C THR A 257 -22.85 19.78 -7.03
N ASN A 258 -22.53 20.70 -7.94
CA ASN A 258 -21.83 21.97 -7.65
C ASN A 258 -20.48 21.79 -6.92
N GLU A 259 -19.73 20.74 -7.27
CA GLU A 259 -18.41 20.49 -6.70
C GLU A 259 -17.42 21.60 -7.09
N THR A 260 -16.71 22.11 -6.09
CA THR A 260 -15.64 23.09 -6.21
C THR A 260 -14.47 22.68 -5.33
N THR A 261 -13.27 23.17 -5.63
CA THR A 261 -12.08 22.91 -4.82
C THR A 261 -11.71 24.16 -4.03
N ASP A 262 -11.44 23.99 -2.73
CA ASP A 262 -10.82 25.04 -1.91
C ASP A 262 -9.30 25.00 -2.11
N ALA A 263 -8.83 25.62 -3.20
CA ALA A 263 -7.42 25.65 -3.58
C ALA A 263 -6.50 26.40 -2.59
N ASN A 264 -7.09 27.17 -1.66
CA ASN A 264 -6.34 27.93 -0.66
C ASN A 264 -6.40 27.28 0.73
N ALA A 265 -7.00 26.09 0.86
CA ALA A 265 -6.91 25.30 2.08
C ALA A 265 -5.46 24.90 2.35
N LYS A 266 -5.03 24.94 3.61
CA LYS A 266 -3.62 24.72 3.98
C LYS A 266 -3.51 23.90 5.25
N PHE A 267 -2.51 23.01 5.25
CA PHE A 267 -1.96 22.44 6.47
C PHE A 267 -1.09 23.47 7.20
N SER A 268 -1.11 23.40 8.53
CA SER A 268 -0.07 24.00 9.36
C SER A 268 1.26 23.26 9.15
N ALA A 269 2.38 23.95 9.43
CA ALA A 269 3.72 23.38 9.25
C ALA A 269 3.99 22.11 10.08
N ASP A 270 3.26 21.93 11.19
CA ASP A 270 3.33 20.75 12.06
C ASP A 270 2.29 19.67 11.70
N HIS A 271 1.50 19.88 10.65
CA HIS A 271 0.41 19.00 10.18
C HIS A 271 -0.70 18.73 11.21
N GLN A 272 -0.83 19.54 12.26
CA GLN A 272 -1.86 19.37 13.30
C GLN A 272 -3.16 20.14 13.01
N THR A 273 -3.14 21.06 12.05
CA THR A 273 -4.29 21.89 11.69
C THR A 273 -4.45 22.00 10.18
N ILE A 274 -5.67 21.83 9.69
CA ILE A 274 -6.07 22.20 8.32
C ILE A 274 -7.01 23.39 8.41
N THR A 275 -6.67 24.50 7.78
CA THR A 275 -7.55 25.68 7.68
C THR A 275 -8.22 25.71 6.32
N LEU A 276 -9.55 25.80 6.31
CA LEU A 276 -10.33 25.99 5.08
C LEU A 276 -10.48 27.49 4.83
N SER A 277 -10.37 27.90 3.56
CA SER A 277 -10.50 29.31 3.16
C SER A 277 -11.93 29.66 2.75
N GLN A 278 -12.72 28.67 2.32
CA GLN A 278 -14.09 28.87 1.87
C GLN A 278 -15.11 28.52 2.97
N PRO A 279 -16.19 29.31 3.11
CA PRO A 279 -17.28 29.00 4.03
C PRO A 279 -18.13 27.83 3.51
N LEU A 280 -18.73 27.07 4.41
CA LEU A 280 -19.63 25.98 4.05
C LEU A 280 -21.09 26.45 4.11
N LYS A 281 -21.77 26.43 2.96
CA LYS A 281 -23.18 26.85 2.85
C LYS A 281 -24.13 25.82 3.47
N PRO A 282 -25.35 26.22 3.88
CA PRO A 282 -26.38 25.27 4.29
C PRO A 282 -26.59 24.15 3.27
N GLY A 283 -26.60 22.89 3.73
CA GLY A 283 -26.78 21.69 2.89
C GLY A 283 -25.56 21.26 2.06
N TYR A 284 -24.42 21.93 2.21
CA TYR A 284 -23.16 21.56 1.54
C TYR A 284 -22.29 20.66 2.41
N ILE A 285 -21.38 19.95 1.75
CA ILE A 285 -20.39 19.04 2.34
C ILE A 285 -18.99 19.52 1.96
N ALA A 286 -18.10 19.63 2.95
CA ALA A 286 -16.67 19.73 2.73
C ALA A 286 -16.01 18.35 2.95
N THR A 287 -15.30 17.86 1.94
CA THR A 287 -14.49 16.64 1.98
C THR A 287 -13.01 17.01 1.92
N ILE A 288 -12.27 16.66 2.95
CA ILE A 288 -10.89 17.07 3.18
C ILE A 288 -10.03 15.80 3.20
N SER A 289 -9.18 15.61 2.21
CA SER A 289 -8.36 14.42 2.02
C SER A 289 -6.88 14.73 2.02
N TYR A 290 -6.09 13.92 2.72
CA TYR A 290 -4.63 13.96 2.70
C TYR A 290 -4.07 12.55 2.81
N LYS A 291 -2.87 12.34 2.28
CA LYS A 291 -2.26 11.02 2.20
C LYS A 291 -0.99 10.92 3.03
N MET A 292 -0.71 9.71 3.48
CA MET A 292 0.54 9.36 4.14
C MET A 292 0.98 7.96 3.72
N GLN A 293 2.28 7.73 3.59
CA GLN A 293 2.84 6.40 3.32
C GLN A 293 3.26 5.72 4.63
N VAL A 294 3.02 4.41 4.74
CA VAL A 294 3.55 3.59 5.83
C VAL A 294 5.04 3.37 5.66
N THR A 295 5.85 3.84 6.61
CA THR A 295 7.32 3.68 6.59
C THR A 295 7.79 2.52 7.45
N ALA A 296 6.97 2.09 8.39
CA ALA A 296 7.33 1.08 9.37
C ALA A 296 7.10 -0.36 8.88
N SER A 297 8.10 -1.21 9.08
CA SER A 297 7.93 -2.66 9.08
C SER A 297 7.46 -3.14 10.45
N VAL A 298 6.56 -4.13 10.46
CA VAL A 298 6.18 -4.88 11.67
C VAL A 298 6.69 -6.32 11.60
N ASP A 299 6.96 -6.90 12.75
CA ASP A 299 7.53 -8.24 12.93
C ASP A 299 6.47 -9.36 12.90
N ASP A 300 5.21 -9.06 13.21
CA ASP A 300 4.05 -9.94 13.11
C ASP A 300 2.74 -9.14 12.87
N ASN A 301 1.61 -9.86 12.77
CA ASN A 301 0.27 -9.28 12.56
C ASN A 301 -0.57 -9.17 13.85
N THR A 302 0.07 -9.20 15.03
CA THR A 302 -0.64 -9.02 16.30
C THR A 302 -1.10 -7.56 16.44
N LEU A 303 -2.27 -7.36 17.04
CA LEU A 303 -2.83 -6.02 17.30
C LEU A 303 -2.26 -5.41 18.59
N ALA A 304 -0.93 -5.34 18.67
CA ALA A 304 -0.25 -4.69 19.77
C ALA A 304 -0.32 -3.15 19.61
N ALA A 305 -0.30 -2.41 20.72
CA ALA A 305 -0.51 -0.96 20.72
C ALA A 305 0.55 -0.15 19.94
N ASP A 306 1.73 -0.73 19.68
CA ASP A 306 2.79 -0.14 18.84
C ASP A 306 2.57 -0.36 17.33
N LYS A 307 1.65 -1.26 16.96
CA LYS A 307 1.29 -1.63 15.57
C LYS A 307 -0.06 -1.04 15.15
N VAL A 308 -0.68 -0.24 16.02
CA VAL A 308 -1.95 0.44 15.75
C VAL A 308 -1.71 1.94 15.74
N VAL A 309 -1.97 2.57 14.59
CA VAL A 309 -1.94 4.02 14.42
C VAL A 309 -3.38 4.52 14.55
N THR A 310 -3.63 5.45 15.47
CA THR A 310 -4.94 6.12 15.58
C THR A 310 -4.82 7.57 15.17
N ASN A 311 -5.85 8.10 14.55
CA ASN A 311 -5.94 9.51 14.22
C ASN A 311 -7.23 10.10 14.80
N ASP A 312 -7.07 11.14 15.61
CA ASP A 312 -8.15 11.89 16.25
C ASP A 312 -8.09 13.34 15.79
N ALA A 313 -9.24 13.98 15.59
CA ALA A 313 -9.29 15.41 15.25
C ALA A 313 -10.54 16.09 15.79
N LYS A 314 -10.53 17.42 15.76
CA LYS A 314 -11.68 18.26 16.10
C LYS A 314 -12.00 19.23 14.98
N LEU A 315 -13.26 19.55 14.76
CA LEU A 315 -13.66 20.71 13.99
C LEU A 315 -13.77 21.92 14.92
N THR A 316 -13.22 23.06 14.50
CA THR A 316 -13.57 24.38 15.07
C THR A 316 -14.14 25.28 13.97
N ALA A 317 -15.22 26.01 14.25
CA ALA A 317 -15.83 26.97 13.33
C ALA A 317 -16.67 28.00 14.11
N ASP A 318 -16.98 29.15 13.52
CA ASP A 318 -17.70 30.20 14.26
C ASP A 318 -19.14 29.79 14.61
N GLU A 319 -19.51 30.01 15.86
CA GLU A 319 -20.89 29.92 16.37
C GLU A 319 -21.55 28.56 16.06
N LEU A 320 -20.81 27.46 16.15
CA LEU A 320 -21.40 26.13 16.00
C LEU A 320 -22.51 25.94 17.03
N THR A 321 -23.63 25.36 16.59
CA THR A 321 -24.79 25.11 17.44
C THR A 321 -25.18 23.64 17.45
N GLU A 322 -25.77 23.21 18.56
CA GLU A 322 -26.45 21.93 18.68
C GLU A 322 -27.92 22.14 19.05
N THR A 323 -28.80 21.36 18.43
CA THR A 323 -30.23 21.35 18.74
C THR A 323 -30.46 20.60 20.06
N LYS A 324 -30.97 21.26 21.10
CA LYS A 324 -31.33 20.65 22.39
C LYS A 324 -32.83 20.68 22.63
N THR A 325 -33.37 19.55 23.07
CA THR A 325 -34.74 19.49 23.59
C THR A 325 -34.72 19.72 25.09
N THR A 326 -35.46 20.72 25.54
CA THR A 326 -35.68 21.05 26.95
C THR A 326 -37.14 20.82 27.32
N SER A 327 -37.47 20.93 28.61
CA SER A 327 -38.85 20.85 29.11
C SER A 327 -39.76 21.97 28.58
N THR A 328 -39.18 23.07 28.06
CA THR A 328 -39.89 24.23 27.51
C THR A 328 -39.92 24.29 25.99
N GLY A 329 -39.31 23.31 25.29
CA GLY A 329 -39.26 23.25 23.83
C GLY A 329 -37.86 22.91 23.28
N THR A 330 -37.70 23.02 21.97
CA THR A 330 -36.44 22.78 21.26
C THR A 330 -35.74 24.11 20.99
N GLU A 331 -34.46 24.21 21.36
CA GLU A 331 -33.64 25.41 21.13
C GLU A 331 -32.28 25.04 20.54
N ASN A 332 -31.74 25.91 19.68
CA ASN A 332 -30.37 25.81 19.20
C ASN A 332 -29.44 26.52 20.20
N VAL A 333 -28.47 25.79 20.74
CA VAL A 333 -27.54 26.30 21.74
C VAL A 333 -26.13 26.29 21.17
N LEU A 334 -25.35 27.34 21.46
CA LEU A 334 -23.94 27.40 21.10
C LEU A 334 -23.16 26.25 21.73
N ILE A 335 -22.34 25.58 20.93
CA ILE A 335 -21.44 24.52 21.39
C ILE A 335 -20.27 25.16 22.13
N ALA A 336 -19.96 24.63 23.31
CA ALA A 336 -18.87 25.13 24.15
C ALA A 336 -17.54 25.18 23.37
N GLY A 337 -16.92 26.35 23.34
CA GLY A 337 -15.66 26.56 22.63
C GLY A 337 -15.74 26.39 21.12
N ASN A 338 -16.94 26.38 20.52
CA ASN A 338 -17.11 26.29 19.07
C ASN A 338 -16.38 25.08 18.45
N THR A 339 -16.38 23.95 19.18
CA THR A 339 -15.54 22.79 18.87
C THR A 339 -16.35 21.50 18.93
N MET A 340 -16.15 20.61 17.95
CA MET A 340 -16.75 19.26 17.92
C MET A 340 -15.72 18.21 17.55
N ASN A 341 -15.87 16.97 18.04
CA ASN A 341 -14.94 15.88 17.76
C ASN A 341 -15.34 15.12 16.49
N PHE A 342 -14.35 14.76 15.67
CA PHE A 342 -14.52 13.69 14.70
C PHE A 342 -14.47 12.32 15.40
N ASN A 343 -14.95 11.27 14.74
CA ASN A 343 -14.68 9.91 15.20
C ASN A 343 -13.20 9.56 14.97
N GLN A 344 -12.66 8.67 15.80
CA GLN A 344 -11.30 8.16 15.60
C GLN A 344 -11.24 7.24 14.38
N THR A 345 -10.11 7.25 13.67
CA THR A 345 -9.76 6.22 12.68
C THR A 345 -8.60 5.35 13.15
N ILE A 346 -8.60 4.08 12.74
CA ILE A 346 -7.63 3.06 13.16
C ILE A 346 -6.93 2.49 11.93
N LEU A 347 -5.60 2.48 11.95
CA LEU A 347 -4.75 1.82 10.97
C LEU A 347 -3.94 0.72 11.67
N ASN A 348 -4.27 -0.54 11.35
CA ASN A 348 -3.56 -1.71 11.82
C ASN A 348 -2.40 -2.03 10.88
N LEU A 349 -1.17 -1.86 11.36
CA LEU A 349 0.02 -2.20 10.61
C LEU A 349 0.13 -3.73 10.49
N LYS A 350 0.37 -4.22 9.28
CA LYS A 350 0.55 -5.64 8.99
C LYS A 350 1.90 -5.89 8.33
N LYS A 351 2.38 -7.12 8.45
CA LYS A 351 3.59 -7.58 7.81
C LYS A 351 3.36 -7.69 6.30
N ASN A 352 4.34 -7.27 5.51
CA ASN A 352 4.26 -7.34 4.05
C ASN A 352 4.23 -8.79 3.57
N ILE A 353 3.57 -9.03 2.44
CA ILE A 353 3.64 -10.28 1.69
C ILE A 353 4.76 -10.09 0.66
N GLY A 354 5.77 -10.95 0.73
CA GLY A 354 6.84 -11.05 -0.26
C GLY A 354 6.55 -12.13 -1.29
N GLU A 355 7.31 -12.11 -2.38
CA GLU A 355 7.24 -13.09 -3.47
C GLU A 355 8.64 -13.66 -3.74
N ILE A 356 8.73 -14.97 -3.88
CA ILE A 356 9.97 -15.66 -4.24
C ILE A 356 9.71 -16.45 -5.51
N ILE A 357 10.51 -16.15 -6.54
CA ILE A 357 10.52 -16.84 -7.81
C ILE A 357 11.81 -17.65 -7.90
N ILE A 358 11.71 -18.97 -8.06
CA ILE A 358 12.86 -19.85 -8.28
C ILE A 358 12.83 -20.41 -9.70
N ARG A 359 13.97 -20.27 -10.40
CA ARG A 359 14.17 -20.71 -11.78
C ARG A 359 15.26 -21.75 -11.87
N TYR A 360 15.15 -22.65 -12.86
CA TYR A 360 16.09 -23.73 -13.11
C TYR A 360 16.53 -23.70 -14.57
N VAL A 361 17.77 -23.33 -14.83
CA VAL A 361 18.28 -23.08 -16.18
C VAL A 361 19.40 -24.05 -16.57
N ASP A 362 19.39 -24.46 -17.84
CA ASP A 362 20.50 -25.19 -18.45
C ASP A 362 21.64 -24.22 -18.79
N LEU A 363 22.82 -24.43 -18.21
CA LEU A 363 24.01 -23.61 -18.43
C LEU A 363 24.79 -24.04 -19.68
N GLU A 364 24.44 -25.17 -20.31
CA GLU A 364 24.96 -25.55 -21.63
C GLU A 364 24.32 -24.74 -22.76
N ASP A 365 23.23 -24.01 -22.47
CA ASP A 365 22.60 -23.15 -23.46
C ASP A 365 23.55 -22.04 -23.91
N ASN A 366 23.68 -21.87 -25.23
CA ASN A 366 24.56 -20.88 -25.82
C ASN A 366 24.00 -19.46 -25.72
N ASP A 367 22.72 -19.29 -25.34
CA ASP A 367 22.07 -17.99 -25.20
C ASP A 367 21.31 -17.82 -23.87
N LEU A 368 22.01 -17.31 -22.85
CA LEU A 368 21.40 -16.98 -21.55
C LEU A 368 20.47 -15.75 -21.58
N SER A 369 20.33 -15.04 -22.72
CA SER A 369 19.28 -14.03 -22.87
C SER A 369 17.89 -14.67 -23.06
N GLN A 370 17.86 -15.93 -23.50
CA GLN A 370 16.67 -16.76 -23.64
C GLN A 370 16.96 -18.16 -23.09
N PRO A 371 17.17 -18.29 -21.77
CA PRO A 371 17.64 -19.53 -21.19
C PRO A 371 16.62 -20.67 -21.35
N THR A 372 17.12 -21.87 -21.63
CA THR A 372 16.31 -23.09 -21.55
C THR A 372 16.00 -23.43 -20.08
N TYR A 373 14.72 -23.41 -19.73
CA TYR A 373 14.23 -23.86 -18.42
C TYR A 373 14.06 -25.37 -18.39
N ILE A 374 14.73 -26.02 -17.44
CA ILE A 374 14.75 -27.50 -17.32
C ILE A 374 13.78 -28.04 -16.26
N ALA A 375 13.12 -27.15 -15.52
CA ALA A 375 12.03 -27.49 -14.61
C ALA A 375 11.07 -26.30 -14.47
N THR A 376 9.82 -26.58 -14.06
CA THR A 376 8.81 -25.55 -13.77
C THR A 376 9.31 -24.60 -12.70
N GLU A 377 9.15 -23.29 -12.94
CA GLU A 377 9.44 -22.25 -11.96
C GLU A 377 8.56 -22.41 -10.71
N VAL A 378 9.11 -21.99 -9.58
CA VAL A 378 8.36 -21.86 -8.33
C VAL A 378 8.06 -20.40 -8.14
N ASP A 379 6.80 -20.05 -7.93
CA ASP A 379 6.34 -18.70 -7.68
C ASP A 379 5.43 -18.74 -6.46
N GLU A 380 5.97 -18.33 -5.32
CA GLU A 380 5.29 -18.43 -4.02
C GLU A 380 5.19 -17.07 -3.37
N LYS A 381 4.08 -16.85 -2.66
CA LYS A 381 3.84 -15.66 -1.86
C LYS A 381 3.78 -16.02 -0.39
N GLY A 382 4.55 -15.31 0.42
CA GLY A 382 4.67 -15.60 1.84
C GLY A 382 4.85 -14.35 2.66
N THR A 383 4.59 -14.47 3.96
CA THR A 383 4.77 -13.34 4.87
C THR A 383 6.27 -13.03 4.98
N SER A 384 6.65 -11.76 4.84
CA SER A 384 8.05 -11.33 4.99
C SER A 384 8.68 -11.87 6.28
N GLY A 385 9.94 -12.28 6.24
CA GLY A 385 10.65 -12.92 7.36
C GLY A 385 10.34 -14.40 7.59
N THR A 386 9.35 -14.99 6.89
CA THR A 386 9.12 -16.44 6.93
C THR A 386 9.94 -17.17 5.88
N LYS A 387 10.30 -18.41 6.15
CA LYS A 387 11.05 -19.26 5.21
C LYS A 387 10.13 -19.84 4.14
N LEU A 388 10.65 -20.06 2.93
CA LEU A 388 9.91 -20.66 1.82
C LEU A 388 9.29 -22.01 2.19
N SER A 389 10.02 -22.82 2.97
CA SER A 389 9.54 -24.12 3.48
C SER A 389 8.23 -24.08 4.27
N THR A 390 7.84 -22.91 4.79
CA THR A 390 6.57 -22.73 5.53
C THR A 390 5.34 -22.60 4.63
N VAL A 391 5.55 -22.23 3.37
CA VAL A 391 4.50 -22.09 2.34
C VAL A 391 4.57 -23.25 1.34
N ASN A 392 5.78 -23.66 0.98
CA ASN A 392 6.05 -24.77 0.08
C ASN A 392 7.02 -25.76 0.71
N SER A 393 6.50 -26.91 1.16
CA SER A 393 7.30 -27.94 1.83
C SER A 393 8.18 -28.77 0.88
N ALA A 394 8.08 -28.57 -0.44
CA ALA A 394 8.89 -29.31 -1.40
C ALA A 394 10.32 -28.77 -1.45
N ARG A 395 11.27 -29.63 -1.81
CA ARG A 395 12.65 -29.21 -2.03
C ARG A 395 12.80 -28.51 -3.38
N VAL A 396 12.90 -27.19 -3.32
CA VAL A 396 12.93 -26.32 -4.50
C VAL A 396 14.19 -25.46 -4.61
N ALA A 397 14.98 -25.34 -3.54
CA ALA A 397 16.13 -24.43 -3.46
C ALA A 397 17.43 -25.17 -3.05
N PRO A 398 18.17 -25.78 -3.99
CA PRO A 398 17.77 -26.09 -5.35
C PRO A 398 16.95 -27.38 -5.41
N LYS A 399 16.25 -27.56 -6.54
CA LYS A 399 15.55 -28.80 -6.89
C LYS A 399 16.55 -29.87 -7.33
N VAL A 400 16.27 -31.15 -7.10
CA VAL A 400 16.99 -32.23 -7.79
C VAL A 400 16.28 -32.52 -9.09
N ILE A 401 17.05 -32.51 -10.17
CA ILE A 401 16.55 -32.69 -11.52
C ILE A 401 17.28 -33.89 -12.11
N ASP A 402 16.52 -34.92 -12.48
CA ASP A 402 17.08 -36.13 -13.07
C ASP A 402 17.85 -35.82 -14.36
N GLY A 403 18.99 -36.47 -14.54
CA GLY A 403 19.89 -36.23 -15.67
C GLY A 403 20.68 -34.91 -15.63
N TYR A 404 20.58 -34.11 -14.57
CA TYR A 404 21.28 -32.83 -14.43
C TYR A 404 22.16 -32.78 -13.17
N THR A 405 23.21 -31.95 -13.21
CA THR A 405 24.08 -31.65 -12.07
C THR A 405 23.97 -30.16 -11.75
N ILE A 406 23.63 -29.82 -10.50
CA ILE A 406 23.63 -28.43 -10.04
C ILE A 406 25.05 -27.86 -10.08
N HIS A 407 25.18 -26.61 -10.54
CA HIS A 407 26.46 -25.92 -10.58
C HIS A 407 26.39 -24.62 -9.77
N ALA A 408 25.52 -23.70 -10.16
CA ALA A 408 25.58 -22.33 -9.66
C ALA A 408 24.24 -21.76 -9.25
N VAL A 409 24.28 -20.65 -8.51
CA VAL A 409 23.13 -19.86 -8.11
C VAL A 409 23.39 -18.36 -8.31
N THR A 410 22.37 -17.61 -8.70
CA THR A 410 22.40 -16.14 -8.79
C THR A 410 21.03 -15.53 -8.47
N GLU A 411 21.02 -14.29 -7.99
CA GLU A 411 19.80 -13.46 -7.87
C GLU A 411 19.75 -12.34 -8.92
N SER A 412 20.67 -12.33 -9.89
CA SER A 412 20.63 -11.41 -11.02
C SER A 412 19.40 -11.69 -11.89
N THR A 413 18.68 -10.63 -12.27
CA THR A 413 17.56 -10.73 -13.21
C THR A 413 18.02 -10.86 -14.66
N ASP A 414 19.18 -10.26 -15.00
CA ASP A 414 19.87 -10.44 -16.27
C ASP A 414 20.91 -11.56 -16.13
N LEU A 415 20.69 -12.67 -16.84
CA LEU A 415 21.55 -13.85 -16.78
C LEU A 415 22.76 -13.75 -17.74
N THR A 416 22.76 -12.84 -18.71
CA THR A 416 23.84 -12.72 -19.70
C THR A 416 25.15 -12.25 -19.08
N ASN A 417 25.07 -11.43 -18.02
CA ASN A 417 26.20 -10.90 -17.27
C ASN A 417 26.10 -11.23 -15.77
N ALA A 418 25.38 -12.30 -15.42
CA ALA A 418 25.15 -12.65 -14.03
C ALA A 418 26.45 -13.07 -13.31
N ASN A 419 26.60 -12.60 -12.07
CA ASN A 419 27.63 -13.11 -11.17
C ASN A 419 27.09 -14.37 -10.50
N TRP A 420 27.62 -15.52 -10.93
CA TRP A 420 27.25 -16.83 -10.44
C TRP A 420 28.08 -17.22 -9.22
N SER A 421 27.41 -17.66 -8.16
CA SER A 421 28.02 -18.22 -6.95
C SER A 421 27.85 -19.73 -6.94
N LYS A 422 28.70 -20.46 -6.18
CA LYS A 422 28.50 -21.90 -5.96
C LYS A 422 27.13 -22.15 -5.34
N ALA A 423 26.41 -23.13 -5.88
CA ALA A 423 25.09 -23.48 -5.36
C ALA A 423 25.18 -24.20 -4.01
N TYR A 424 24.11 -24.11 -3.22
CA TYR A 424 23.95 -24.77 -1.93
C TYR A 424 22.46 -24.97 -1.62
N LYS A 425 22.13 -25.94 -0.77
CA LYS A 425 20.80 -26.12 -0.19
C LYS A 425 20.43 -24.90 0.64
N ASP A 426 19.34 -24.26 0.25
CA ASP A 426 18.84 -23.05 0.87
C ASP A 426 17.39 -23.23 1.31
N ASP A 427 16.95 -22.36 2.23
CA ASP A 427 15.56 -22.17 2.57
C ASP A 427 15.28 -20.66 2.58
N PRO A 428 15.09 -20.08 1.37
CA PRO A 428 15.03 -18.64 1.18
C PRO A 428 13.95 -17.99 2.05
N VAL A 429 14.24 -16.81 2.59
CA VAL A 429 13.31 -16.03 3.40
C VAL A 429 12.59 -14.99 2.53
N PHE A 430 11.26 -14.89 2.66
CA PHE A 430 10.46 -13.85 2.01
C PHE A 430 10.89 -12.48 2.51
N THR A 431 11.03 -11.50 1.63
CA THR A 431 11.34 -10.10 2.00
C THR A 431 10.19 -9.17 1.64
N ASP A 432 10.34 -7.86 1.83
CA ASP A 432 9.36 -6.86 1.36
C ASP A 432 9.47 -6.58 -0.15
N LYS A 433 10.34 -7.29 -0.87
CA LYS A 433 10.55 -7.18 -2.32
C LYS A 433 10.44 -8.55 -2.99
N VAL A 434 10.10 -8.55 -4.28
CA VAL A 434 10.18 -9.76 -5.11
C VAL A 434 11.65 -10.20 -5.18
N ARG A 435 11.91 -11.46 -4.88
CA ARG A 435 13.23 -12.09 -5.05
C ARG A 435 13.15 -13.11 -6.18
N THR A 436 14.06 -13.00 -7.13
CA THR A 436 14.30 -14.05 -8.12
C THR A 436 15.58 -14.77 -7.73
N ILE A 437 15.54 -16.09 -7.61
CA ILE A 437 16.71 -16.94 -7.41
C ILE A 437 16.79 -17.91 -8.58
N THR A 438 17.89 -17.87 -9.33
CA THR A 438 18.10 -18.77 -10.48
C THR A 438 19.20 -19.77 -10.13
N TYR A 439 18.89 -21.05 -10.24
CA TYR A 439 19.85 -22.14 -10.13
C TYR A 439 20.22 -22.66 -11.53
N GLY A 440 21.52 -22.74 -11.81
CA GLY A 440 22.08 -23.21 -13.07
C GLY A 440 22.61 -24.63 -12.98
N TYR A 441 22.31 -25.44 -13.98
CA TYR A 441 22.64 -26.86 -14.06
C TYR A 441 23.35 -27.20 -15.37
N TYR A 442 24.11 -28.28 -15.38
CA TYR A 442 24.63 -28.90 -16.60
C TYR A 442 24.01 -30.28 -16.83
N LYS A 443 23.83 -30.65 -18.09
CA LYS A 443 23.31 -31.96 -18.43
C LYS A 443 24.38 -33.02 -18.21
N ARG A 444 24.04 -34.10 -17.51
CA ARG A 444 25.01 -35.17 -17.22
C ARG A 444 25.50 -35.81 -18.51
N MET A 445 26.83 -35.80 -18.72
CA MET A 445 27.46 -36.37 -19.92
C MET A 445 28.76 -37.10 -19.57
N LEU A 446 28.80 -38.38 -19.93
CA LEU A 446 29.96 -39.24 -19.88
C LEU A 446 30.27 -39.78 -21.28
N SER A 447 31.54 -39.91 -21.61
CA SER A 447 31.98 -40.56 -22.85
C SER A 447 33.11 -41.55 -22.60
N VAL A 448 33.19 -42.56 -23.47
CA VAL A 448 34.26 -43.57 -23.47
C VAL A 448 34.85 -43.68 -24.87
N GLU A 449 36.17 -43.65 -24.97
CA GLU A 449 36.92 -43.86 -26.21
C GLU A 449 37.86 -45.06 -25.99
N ALA A 450 37.60 -46.18 -26.69
CA ALA A 450 38.40 -47.40 -26.59
C ALA A 450 39.17 -47.69 -27.90
N PRO A 451 40.29 -48.45 -27.86
CA PRO A 451 40.99 -48.87 -29.06
C PRO A 451 40.07 -49.70 -29.98
N SER A 452 40.08 -49.39 -31.28
CA SER A 452 39.18 -50.00 -32.26
C SER A 452 39.66 -51.34 -32.84
N TYR A 453 40.96 -51.65 -32.72
CA TYR A 453 41.55 -52.86 -33.29
C TYR A 453 42.83 -53.27 -32.55
N TRP A 454 42.97 -54.57 -32.31
CA TRP A 454 44.15 -55.23 -31.77
C TRP A 454 44.52 -56.44 -32.61
N ASP A 455 45.81 -56.56 -32.94
CA ASP A 455 46.35 -57.67 -33.72
C ASP A 455 47.43 -58.37 -32.91
N PHE A 456 47.37 -59.70 -32.86
CA PHE A 456 48.36 -60.54 -32.21
C PHE A 456 49.34 -61.16 -33.21
N GLY A 457 49.19 -60.90 -34.51
CA GLY A 457 50.09 -61.35 -35.57
C GLY A 457 49.91 -62.80 -35.99
N THR A 458 50.85 -63.27 -36.83
CA THR A 458 50.82 -64.62 -37.42
C THR A 458 51.70 -65.60 -36.64
N HIS A 459 51.12 -66.72 -36.21
CA HIS A 459 51.80 -67.73 -35.38
C HIS A 459 51.70 -69.15 -35.92
N ASN A 460 52.62 -70.03 -35.49
CA ASN A 460 52.61 -71.44 -35.87
C ASN A 460 51.43 -72.19 -35.21
N ARG A 461 50.92 -73.22 -35.91
CA ARG A 461 49.86 -74.11 -35.45
C ARG A 461 50.31 -75.20 -34.47
N THR A 462 51.60 -75.30 -34.16
CA THR A 462 52.11 -76.26 -33.18
C THR A 462 51.38 -76.09 -31.86
N GLN A 463 50.92 -77.20 -31.28
CA GLN A 463 50.30 -77.20 -29.96
C GLN A 463 51.38 -76.98 -28.91
N THR A 464 51.53 -75.74 -28.46
CA THR A 464 52.44 -75.33 -27.38
C THR A 464 51.68 -74.44 -26.41
N ASP A 465 52.10 -74.41 -25.15
CA ASP A 465 51.59 -73.39 -24.23
C ASP A 465 52.26 -72.05 -24.56
N SER A 466 51.48 -71.03 -24.95
CA SER A 466 52.06 -69.80 -25.53
C SER A 466 51.21 -68.57 -25.29
N THR A 467 51.86 -67.43 -25.04
CA THR A 467 51.24 -66.11 -24.98
C THR A 467 51.77 -65.27 -26.14
N TYR A 468 50.85 -64.77 -26.98
CA TYR A 468 51.13 -63.92 -28.12
C TYR A 468 50.81 -62.47 -27.75
N TYR A 469 51.78 -61.56 -27.84
CA TYR A 469 51.55 -60.15 -27.53
C TYR A 469 51.16 -59.35 -28.77
N LEU A 470 50.65 -58.13 -28.57
CA LEU A 470 50.24 -57.26 -29.68
C LEU A 470 51.39 -57.00 -30.66
N GLU A 471 51.12 -57.16 -31.95
CA GLU A 471 52.11 -56.97 -33.03
C GLU A 471 52.50 -55.49 -33.16
N ASP A 472 53.81 -55.21 -33.16
CA ASP A 472 54.42 -53.89 -33.39
C ASP A 472 53.92 -52.72 -32.51
N ARG A 473 53.33 -52.99 -31.34
CA ARG A 473 52.83 -51.94 -30.42
C ARG A 473 53.76 -51.65 -29.26
N LYS A 474 54.79 -50.81 -29.50
CA LYS A 474 55.64 -50.23 -28.44
C LYS A 474 54.99 -49.04 -27.71
N THR A 475 53.78 -48.64 -28.12
CA THR A 475 53.01 -47.57 -27.48
C THR A 475 51.94 -48.15 -26.56
N PRO A 476 51.84 -47.68 -25.31
CA PRO A 476 50.79 -48.10 -24.39
C PRO A 476 49.40 -47.91 -25.02
N GLN A 477 48.55 -48.92 -24.88
CA GLN A 477 47.15 -48.83 -25.27
C GLN A 477 46.35 -48.29 -24.08
N ALA A 478 45.28 -47.54 -24.32
CA ALA A 478 44.46 -47.01 -23.24
C ALA A 478 42.99 -46.89 -23.65
N VAL A 479 42.12 -46.94 -22.65
CA VAL A 479 40.70 -46.56 -22.77
C VAL A 479 40.51 -45.25 -22.04
N LYS A 480 39.98 -44.24 -22.73
CA LYS A 480 39.72 -42.92 -22.17
C LYS A 480 38.26 -42.84 -21.71
N VAL A 481 38.06 -42.28 -20.52
CA VAL A 481 36.75 -41.88 -20.00
C VAL A 481 36.79 -40.37 -19.78
N THR A 482 35.78 -39.66 -20.27
CA THR A 482 35.61 -38.23 -20.02
C THR A 482 34.28 -37.98 -19.30
N ASP A 483 34.37 -37.31 -18.16
CA ASP A 483 33.24 -36.73 -17.44
C ASP A 483 33.25 -35.22 -17.64
N HIS A 484 32.22 -34.72 -18.32
CA HIS A 484 32.15 -33.32 -18.74
C HIS A 484 31.70 -32.38 -17.61
N TYR A 485 30.91 -32.88 -16.66
CA TYR A 485 30.14 -32.05 -15.70
C TYR A 485 30.04 -32.63 -14.29
N GLY A 486 30.82 -33.65 -13.96
CA GLY A 486 30.84 -34.26 -12.63
C GLY A 486 29.53 -34.97 -12.30
N VAL A 487 29.15 -35.97 -13.09
CA VAL A 487 27.80 -36.55 -13.07
C VAL A 487 27.48 -37.22 -11.73
N ASP A 488 28.12 -38.35 -11.47
CA ASP A 488 28.03 -39.17 -10.28
C ASP A 488 29.22 -40.13 -10.25
N SER A 489 29.29 -41.00 -9.26
CA SER A 489 30.25 -42.11 -9.29
C SER A 489 30.07 -42.95 -10.56
N TRP A 490 31.16 -43.40 -11.17
CA TRP A 490 31.10 -44.22 -12.39
C TRP A 490 32.18 -45.29 -12.41
N GLN A 491 31.95 -46.36 -13.15
CA GLN A 491 32.93 -47.42 -13.37
C GLN A 491 32.99 -47.82 -14.84
N LEU A 492 34.21 -48.05 -15.31
CA LEU A 492 34.53 -48.71 -16.57
C LEU A 492 34.58 -50.22 -16.35
N GLN A 493 33.98 -50.98 -17.27
CA GLN A 493 34.04 -52.43 -17.33
C GLN A 493 34.38 -52.91 -18.74
N VAL A 494 34.91 -54.12 -18.83
CA VAL A 494 35.19 -54.80 -20.10
C VAL A 494 34.67 -56.22 -20.07
N ALA A 495 34.02 -56.63 -21.16
CA ALA A 495 33.52 -57.99 -21.34
C ALA A 495 34.03 -58.57 -22.67
N GLN A 496 34.23 -59.89 -22.68
CA GLN A 496 34.39 -60.66 -23.90
C GLN A 496 33.18 -61.57 -24.03
N GLU A 497 32.14 -61.17 -24.75
CA GLU A 497 30.89 -61.95 -24.80
C GLU A 497 31.06 -63.30 -25.52
N LYS A 498 31.88 -63.32 -26.58
CA LYS A 498 32.07 -64.47 -27.46
C LYS A 498 33.52 -64.92 -27.50
N PRO A 499 33.79 -66.21 -27.73
CA PRO A 499 35.16 -66.68 -27.84
C PRO A 499 35.78 -66.21 -29.16
N PHE A 500 37.10 -66.35 -29.26
CA PHE A 500 37.81 -66.23 -30.53
C PHE A 500 37.27 -67.23 -31.55
N THR A 501 36.73 -66.74 -32.67
CA THR A 501 36.15 -67.55 -33.74
C THR A 501 36.66 -67.15 -35.11
N ASP A 502 36.78 -68.12 -36.00
CA ASP A 502 37.05 -67.86 -37.42
C ASP A 502 35.75 -67.73 -38.25
N ASP A 503 35.88 -67.42 -39.54
CA ASP A 503 34.76 -67.29 -40.48
C ASP A 503 33.95 -68.59 -40.65
N ARG A 504 34.52 -69.73 -40.25
CA ARG A 504 33.88 -71.05 -40.27
C ARG A 504 33.25 -71.42 -38.91
N LYS A 505 33.21 -70.48 -37.97
CA LYS A 505 32.68 -70.62 -36.60
C LYS A 505 33.43 -71.65 -35.75
N ARG A 506 34.70 -71.91 -36.07
CA ARG A 506 35.59 -72.75 -35.26
C ARG A 506 36.14 -71.88 -34.13
N VAL A 507 36.08 -72.44 -32.92
CA VAL A 507 36.46 -71.74 -31.69
C VAL A 507 37.91 -72.03 -31.35
N LEU A 508 38.70 -70.98 -31.09
CA LEU A 508 39.99 -71.12 -30.42
C LEU A 508 39.74 -71.36 -28.93
N LYS A 509 39.48 -72.62 -28.60
CA LYS A 509 39.00 -73.04 -27.28
C LYS A 509 40.01 -72.68 -26.19
N ASP A 510 39.51 -72.30 -25.01
CA ASP A 510 40.32 -72.04 -23.81
C ASP A 510 41.34 -70.90 -23.96
N ALA A 511 41.28 -70.12 -25.05
CA ALA A 511 42.08 -68.91 -25.23
C ALA A 511 41.64 -67.80 -24.28
N GLU A 512 42.61 -67.08 -23.75
CA GLU A 512 42.43 -66.09 -22.68
C GLU A 512 43.23 -64.83 -23.01
N LEU A 513 42.58 -63.67 -22.95
CA LEU A 513 43.28 -62.40 -23.01
C LEU A 513 43.88 -62.09 -21.63
N GLN A 514 45.15 -61.71 -21.60
CA GLN A 514 45.91 -61.34 -20.43
C GLN A 514 46.25 -59.86 -20.50
N PHE A 515 45.80 -59.10 -19.50
CA PHE A 515 46.06 -57.67 -19.35
C PHE A 515 46.90 -57.45 -18.10
N LYS A 516 48.00 -56.71 -18.25
CA LYS A 516 48.97 -56.43 -17.18
C LYS A 516 49.31 -54.94 -17.15
N ASN A 517 49.85 -54.50 -16.01
CA ASN A 517 50.38 -53.15 -15.83
C ASN A 517 49.34 -52.05 -16.09
N GLY A 518 48.08 -52.30 -15.71
CA GLY A 518 46.96 -51.38 -15.78
C GLY A 518 47.14 -50.23 -14.80
N ALA A 519 47.10 -49.00 -15.29
CA ALA A 519 47.22 -47.80 -14.47
C ALA A 519 46.31 -46.68 -14.97
N VAL A 520 45.82 -45.86 -14.05
CA VAL A 520 45.02 -44.67 -14.36
C VAL A 520 45.94 -43.46 -14.53
N ILE A 521 45.79 -42.77 -15.65
CA ILE A 521 46.44 -41.50 -15.94
C ILE A 521 45.36 -40.44 -16.10
N ALA A 522 45.47 -39.32 -15.39
CA ALA A 522 44.54 -38.21 -15.46
C ALA A 522 45.08 -37.09 -16.35
N ASP A 523 44.22 -36.43 -17.13
CA ASP A 523 44.57 -35.20 -17.83
C ASP A 523 44.85 -34.05 -16.86
N VAL A 524 45.64 -33.08 -17.32
CA VAL A 524 45.95 -31.86 -16.57
C VAL A 524 44.67 -31.04 -16.43
N GLY A 525 44.32 -30.65 -15.20
CA GLY A 525 43.13 -29.83 -14.92
C GLY A 525 41.90 -30.63 -14.51
N ASN A 526 42.00 -31.96 -14.36
CA ASN A 526 40.96 -32.74 -13.69
C ASN A 526 40.71 -32.19 -12.28
N THR A 527 39.44 -32.04 -11.91
CA THR A 527 39.01 -31.47 -10.63
C THR A 527 38.80 -32.53 -9.54
N THR A 528 39.15 -33.78 -9.84
CA THR A 528 38.91 -34.94 -9.00
C THR A 528 40.07 -35.17 -8.03
N PRO A 529 39.82 -35.38 -6.73
CA PRO A 529 40.86 -35.78 -5.78
C PRO A 529 41.49 -37.12 -6.18
N ASN A 530 42.81 -37.26 -6.14
CA ASN A 530 43.50 -38.50 -6.55
C ASN A 530 42.99 -39.77 -5.82
N GLN A 531 42.58 -39.63 -4.57
CA GLN A 531 42.04 -40.70 -3.73
C GLN A 531 40.62 -41.17 -4.10
N ALA A 532 39.96 -40.48 -5.04
CA ALA A 532 38.64 -40.84 -5.55
C ALA A 532 38.69 -41.84 -6.72
N MET A 533 39.89 -42.17 -7.21
CA MET A 533 40.09 -43.10 -8.33
C MET A 533 40.66 -44.43 -7.84
N SER A 534 40.10 -45.54 -8.34
CA SER A 534 40.67 -46.88 -8.14
C SER A 534 40.71 -47.64 -9.46
N SER A 535 41.66 -48.56 -9.59
CA SER A 535 41.76 -49.39 -10.79
C SER A 535 42.33 -50.76 -10.51
N VAL A 536 42.13 -51.67 -11.46
CA VAL A 536 42.75 -53.00 -11.45
C VAL A 536 44.13 -52.89 -12.10
N ASP A 537 45.15 -53.58 -11.57
CA ASP A 537 46.49 -53.60 -12.19
C ASP A 537 46.60 -54.69 -13.26
N SER A 538 46.10 -55.88 -12.98
CA SER A 538 46.20 -57.02 -13.89
C SER A 538 44.94 -57.86 -13.82
N PHE A 539 44.49 -58.35 -14.97
CA PHE A 539 43.35 -59.24 -15.07
C PHE A 539 43.46 -60.11 -16.31
N ASN A 540 42.70 -61.20 -16.33
CA ASN A 540 42.51 -61.98 -17.53
C ASN A 540 41.03 -61.99 -17.92
N LEU A 541 40.77 -62.28 -19.19
CA LEU A 541 39.44 -62.30 -19.76
C LEU A 541 39.29 -63.52 -20.66
N LYS A 542 38.39 -64.43 -20.29
CA LYS A 542 37.97 -65.55 -21.13
C LYS A 542 36.63 -65.24 -21.78
N SER A 543 36.23 -66.09 -22.71
CA SER A 543 34.88 -66.04 -23.29
C SER A 543 33.81 -66.05 -22.18
N SER A 544 32.86 -65.14 -22.31
CA SER A 544 31.75 -64.89 -21.38
C SER A 544 32.15 -64.29 -20.03
N ASP A 545 33.41 -63.89 -19.85
CA ASP A 545 33.83 -63.15 -18.66
C ASP A 545 33.51 -61.65 -18.78
N THR A 546 33.35 -61.02 -17.62
CA THR A 546 33.24 -59.57 -17.47
C THR A 546 34.10 -59.12 -16.29
N VAL A 547 35.01 -58.20 -16.54
CA VAL A 547 35.79 -57.54 -15.48
C VAL A 547 35.11 -56.22 -15.14
N LYS A 548 34.57 -56.17 -13.92
CA LYS A 548 33.94 -54.98 -13.33
C LYS A 548 34.97 -54.13 -12.58
N ASN A 549 34.63 -52.87 -12.32
CA ASN A 549 35.47 -51.92 -11.57
C ASN A 549 36.89 -51.73 -12.15
N LEU A 550 37.05 -51.85 -13.47
CA LEU A 550 38.36 -51.77 -14.12
C LEU A 550 39.07 -50.44 -13.82
N MET A 551 38.30 -49.36 -13.95
CA MET A 551 38.62 -48.02 -13.51
C MET A 551 37.34 -47.45 -12.90
N THR A 552 37.42 -46.99 -11.66
CA THR A 552 36.27 -46.49 -10.91
C THR A 552 36.56 -45.11 -10.36
N TYR A 553 35.62 -44.20 -10.57
CA TYR A 553 35.54 -42.92 -9.89
C TYR A 553 34.47 -43.01 -8.80
N THR A 554 34.85 -42.72 -7.56
CA THR A 554 33.92 -42.56 -6.44
C THR A 554 33.83 -41.09 -6.07
N LYS A 555 32.63 -40.53 -6.17
CA LYS A 555 32.37 -39.12 -5.88
C LYS A 555 32.49 -38.85 -4.37
N VAL A 556 33.26 -37.83 -3.96
CA VAL A 556 33.55 -37.54 -2.53
C VAL A 556 33.40 -36.05 -2.23
N GLY A 557 32.44 -35.67 -1.42
CA GLY A 557 32.17 -34.26 -1.13
C GLY A 557 30.71 -34.00 -0.77
N LEU A 558 30.30 -32.74 -0.82
CA LEU A 558 28.91 -32.34 -0.61
C LEU A 558 28.21 -32.22 -1.94
N PHE A 559 27.18 -33.05 -2.15
CA PHE A 559 26.40 -33.07 -3.37
C PHE A 559 24.92 -33.07 -3.04
N GLN A 560 24.10 -32.71 -4.03
CA GLN A 560 22.66 -32.87 -3.91
C GLN A 560 22.34 -34.34 -3.65
N ASN A 561 21.47 -34.59 -2.67
CA ASN A 561 20.94 -35.91 -2.39
C ASN A 561 19.42 -35.83 -2.37
N ASP A 562 18.71 -36.75 -3.01
CA ASP A 562 17.23 -36.74 -3.04
C ASP A 562 16.60 -36.72 -1.65
N ASP A 563 17.26 -37.35 -0.68
CA ASP A 563 16.92 -37.28 0.73
C ASP A 563 17.41 -35.94 1.32
N PRO A 564 16.50 -35.01 1.69
CA PRO A 564 16.89 -33.71 2.21
C PRO A 564 17.72 -33.81 3.49
N ASP A 565 17.55 -34.85 4.30
CA ASP A 565 18.30 -35.02 5.55
C ASP A 565 19.76 -35.44 5.30
N LYS A 566 20.03 -36.02 4.12
CA LYS A 566 21.39 -36.37 3.67
C LYS A 566 22.08 -35.24 2.90
N ASP A 567 21.33 -34.25 2.43
CA ASP A 567 21.91 -33.04 1.82
C ASP A 567 22.33 -32.03 2.91
N GLN A 568 23.63 -32.01 3.18
CA GLN A 568 24.26 -31.22 4.23
C GLN A 568 24.89 -29.91 3.74
N SER A 569 24.69 -29.56 2.46
CA SER A 569 25.21 -28.30 1.94
C SER A 569 24.53 -27.10 2.58
N ASN A 570 25.23 -25.97 2.63
CA ASN A 570 24.69 -24.69 3.08
C ASN A 570 25.55 -23.55 2.53
N LYS A 571 25.14 -22.30 2.74
CA LYS A 571 25.83 -21.11 2.20
C LYS A 571 27.33 -21.05 2.53
N ASN A 572 27.74 -21.54 3.71
CA ASN A 572 29.14 -21.54 4.13
C ASN A 572 29.90 -22.80 3.73
N ASN A 573 29.20 -23.83 3.25
CA ASN A 573 29.77 -25.08 2.77
C ASN A 573 28.95 -25.57 1.55
N PRO A 574 29.15 -24.91 0.38
CA PRO A 574 28.34 -25.16 -0.81
C PRO A 574 28.64 -26.52 -1.43
N TYR A 575 27.90 -26.88 -2.48
CA TYR A 575 28.14 -28.12 -3.21
C TYR A 575 29.57 -28.15 -3.80
N SER A 576 30.13 -29.35 -3.88
CA SER A 576 31.41 -29.66 -4.52
C SER A 576 31.24 -29.89 -6.03
N ASP A 577 30.42 -29.05 -6.66
CA ASP A 577 29.89 -29.11 -8.03
C ASP A 577 30.95 -29.09 -9.14
N ASP A 578 32.17 -28.68 -8.81
CA ASP A 578 33.32 -28.72 -9.69
C ASP A 578 33.99 -30.08 -9.74
N GLN A 579 33.79 -30.97 -8.74
CA GLN A 579 34.43 -32.28 -8.70
C GLN A 579 33.88 -33.28 -9.71
N GLY A 580 34.73 -34.20 -10.15
CA GLY A 580 34.35 -35.25 -11.08
C GLY A 580 34.46 -34.84 -12.54
N LYS A 581 34.82 -33.58 -12.84
CA LYS A 581 35.09 -33.13 -14.22
C LYS A 581 36.52 -33.49 -14.62
N GLY A 582 36.66 -34.15 -15.76
CA GLY A 582 37.98 -34.52 -16.26
C GLY A 582 38.00 -35.62 -17.30
N SER A 583 39.21 -35.99 -17.71
CA SER A 583 39.48 -37.15 -18.56
C SER A 583 40.50 -38.08 -17.92
N TRP A 584 40.24 -39.38 -17.96
CA TRP A 584 41.11 -40.41 -17.40
C TRP A 584 41.37 -41.49 -18.44
N TYR A 585 42.60 -41.97 -18.48
CA TYR A 585 43.06 -43.04 -19.35
C TYR A 585 43.37 -44.25 -18.48
N TYR A 586 42.65 -45.34 -18.68
CA TYR A 586 43.06 -46.64 -18.18
C TYR A 586 44.07 -47.24 -19.17
N GLN A 587 45.36 -47.06 -18.86
CA GLN A 587 46.49 -47.39 -19.72
C GLN A 587 47.07 -48.75 -19.37
N PHE A 588 47.39 -49.54 -20.40
CA PHE A 588 48.06 -50.83 -20.31
C PHE A 588 49.56 -50.67 -20.55
N GLY A 589 50.35 -50.73 -19.48
CA GLY A 589 51.80 -50.57 -19.51
C GLY A 589 52.27 -49.14 -19.66
N ASP A 590 53.58 -48.97 -19.79
CA ASP A 590 54.29 -47.73 -20.06
C ASP A 590 55.29 -47.92 -21.20
N LYS A 591 56.14 -46.92 -21.47
CA LYS A 591 57.16 -47.00 -22.54
C LYS A 591 58.14 -48.18 -22.42
N LYS A 592 58.22 -48.84 -21.26
CA LYS A 592 59.15 -49.95 -20.99
C LYS A 592 58.51 -51.33 -21.15
N ASN A 593 57.20 -51.44 -20.98
CA ASN A 593 56.51 -52.75 -20.94
C ASN A 593 55.20 -52.80 -21.74
N ALA A 594 54.88 -51.77 -22.53
CA ALA A 594 53.69 -51.74 -23.39
C ALA A 594 53.59 -52.96 -24.34
N ASP A 595 54.74 -53.42 -24.85
CA ASP A 595 54.86 -54.54 -25.77
C ASP A 595 54.53 -55.91 -25.14
N ILE A 596 54.43 -55.99 -23.82
CA ILE A 596 54.10 -57.23 -23.08
C ILE A 596 52.90 -57.07 -22.14
N SER A 597 52.15 -55.96 -22.25
CA SER A 597 51.03 -55.64 -21.33
C SER A 597 49.68 -56.19 -21.77
N ILE A 598 49.52 -56.53 -23.05
CA ILE A 598 48.31 -57.17 -23.60
C ILE A 598 48.75 -58.40 -24.40
N GLY A 599 48.32 -59.57 -23.96
CA GLY A 599 48.65 -60.84 -24.58
C GLY A 599 47.45 -61.76 -24.76
N LEU A 600 47.50 -62.61 -25.77
CA LEU A 600 46.57 -63.72 -26.00
C LEU A 600 47.27 -65.01 -25.59
N HIS A 601 46.84 -65.58 -24.47
CA HIS A 601 47.30 -66.88 -24.01
C HIS A 601 46.48 -67.99 -24.64
N VAL A 602 47.17 -68.98 -25.23
CA VAL A 602 46.56 -70.13 -25.88
C VAL A 602 47.19 -71.40 -25.31
N PRO A 603 46.44 -72.20 -24.53
CA PRO A 603 46.96 -73.43 -23.92
C PRO A 603 47.45 -74.46 -24.94
N GLU A 604 48.37 -75.32 -24.52
CA GLU A 604 48.86 -76.46 -25.32
C GLU A 604 47.71 -77.35 -25.82
N THR A 605 46.70 -77.58 -24.99
CA THR A 605 45.51 -78.40 -25.29
C THR A 605 44.61 -77.83 -26.38
N THR A 606 44.80 -76.58 -26.77
CA THR A 606 43.97 -75.88 -27.76
C THR A 606 44.29 -76.35 -29.17
N LYS A 607 43.26 -76.77 -29.93
CA LYS A 607 43.41 -77.07 -31.35
C LYS A 607 43.55 -75.76 -32.14
N ARG A 608 44.61 -75.67 -32.96
CA ARG A 608 44.94 -74.50 -33.78
C ARG A 608 44.77 -74.83 -35.26
N ASP A 609 43.72 -74.28 -35.88
CA ASP A 609 43.56 -74.34 -37.34
C ASP A 609 44.24 -73.15 -38.04
N ASN A 610 44.60 -73.35 -39.31
CA ASN A 610 45.24 -72.33 -40.16
C ASN A 610 44.24 -71.29 -40.66
N THR A 611 43.92 -70.32 -39.81
CA THR A 611 42.89 -69.31 -40.05
C THR A 611 43.08 -68.11 -39.13
N THR A 612 42.29 -67.06 -39.33
CA THR A 612 42.24 -65.90 -38.45
C THR A 612 41.10 -66.09 -37.47
N TYR A 613 41.38 -65.93 -36.19
CA TYR A 613 40.36 -65.90 -35.15
C TYR A 613 40.14 -64.47 -34.69
N THR A 614 38.89 -64.08 -34.51
CA THR A 614 38.50 -62.75 -34.05
C THR A 614 37.54 -62.84 -32.87
N THR A 615 37.58 -61.82 -32.03
CA THR A 615 36.63 -61.59 -30.92
C THR A 615 36.37 -60.11 -30.80
N THR A 616 35.29 -59.74 -30.13
CA THR A 616 34.97 -58.34 -29.77
C THR A 616 35.10 -58.19 -28.26
N LEU A 617 35.53 -56.99 -27.84
CA LEU A 617 35.51 -56.56 -26.45
C LEU A 617 34.51 -55.43 -26.31
N ASP A 618 33.61 -55.56 -25.34
CA ASP A 618 32.58 -54.58 -25.06
C ASP A 618 32.99 -53.77 -23.84
N TRP A 619 33.29 -52.49 -24.09
CA TRP A 619 33.61 -51.52 -23.06
C TRP A 619 32.33 -50.80 -22.64
N THR A 620 31.98 -50.90 -21.36
CA THR A 620 30.80 -50.23 -20.83
C THR A 620 31.21 -49.25 -19.75
N LEU A 621 30.64 -48.06 -19.80
CA LEU A 621 30.71 -47.09 -18.73
C LEU A 621 29.36 -47.08 -18.03
N THR A 622 29.37 -47.34 -16.73
CA THR A 622 28.14 -47.34 -15.91
C THR A 622 28.24 -46.26 -14.86
N VAL A 623 27.17 -45.47 -14.73
CA VAL A 623 27.00 -44.57 -13.59
C VAL A 623 26.56 -45.44 -12.41
N ALA A 624 27.37 -45.47 -11.36
CA ALA A 624 27.00 -46.15 -10.13
C ALA A 624 25.93 -45.31 -9.42
N PRO A 625 24.84 -45.92 -8.94
CA PRO A 625 23.77 -45.21 -8.23
C PRO A 625 24.21 -44.68 -6.86
#